data_AF-A0A9W8TU26-F1
#
_entry.id   AF-A0A9W8TU26-F1
#
_cell.length_a   1.000
_cell.length_b   1.000
_cell.length_c   1.000
_cell.angle_alpha   90.00
_cell.angle_beta   90.00
_cell.angle_gamma   90.00
#
_symmetry.space_group_name_H-M   'P 1'
#
loop_
_entity.id
_entity.type
_entity.pdbx_description
1 polymer ?
#
loop_
_entity_poly.entity_id
_entity_poly.type
_entity_poly.pdbx_seq_one_letter_code
_entity_poly.pdbx_strand_id
1 'polypeptide(L)'
;MSKNTLSSGKDGTPTQKRLNFPARANMTERTSSPSHTETEREEFQTLIDKAVAWKLMSKSDNLSAILPTKLVQLAAAAKENGRTRTTQSELLDKIILIAKILQEWSWKDKTDEWRHELMEHLEEEIYEKVDRITIKIEGIVREAQEAWKKLEEVTNRATDLSTRIATTSNSMTERTTSTQNEEGELTPNAMKMTYANAARTNRPIQSTHQHNIAVREAEMKDRRIIITSQTLSDWDLNERELVAKANLAITRATEEEGTGDTQITVLAATKMQGKGAFLLLRNTDEVQWFKQNDRMEQFEAAWGSTAALRPNYAEVVVEALPIETPIDSPIEQRRIESSSGIQTGAIKSILSRRRRKRRWEVIKAQHKHKPECE
;
A
#
# COMPACT_ATOMS: atom_id res chain seq x y z
N MET A 1 33.93 -7.37 -73.49
CA MET A 1 33.99 -5.89 -73.44
C MET A 1 34.51 -5.48 -72.07
N SER A 2 35.49 -4.57 -72.09
CA SER A 2 36.11 -3.78 -71.01
C SER A 2 36.68 -4.46 -69.76
N LYS A 3 38.01 -4.56 -69.81
CA LYS A 3 38.96 -4.57 -68.68
C LYS A 3 38.86 -3.26 -67.89
N ASN A 4 39.13 -3.28 -66.59
CA ASN A 4 39.89 -2.21 -65.96
C ASN A 4 40.73 -2.72 -64.78
N THR A 5 41.97 -2.27 -64.81
CA THR A 5 43.14 -2.58 -63.98
C THR A 5 43.56 -1.32 -63.21
N LEU A 6 44.47 -1.51 -62.23
CA LEU A 6 45.20 -0.50 -61.43
C LEU A 6 44.43 0.08 -60.23
N SER A 7 45.01 0.32 -59.05
CA SER A 7 46.37 0.76 -58.76
C SER A 7 46.79 0.48 -57.30
N SER A 8 48.08 0.24 -57.11
CA SER A 8 48.82 0.20 -55.83
C SER A 8 48.98 1.57 -55.15
N GLY A 9 49.15 1.58 -53.83
CA GLY A 9 49.76 2.67 -53.04
C GLY A 9 49.84 2.25 -51.57
N LYS A 10 50.96 1.66 -51.13
CA LYS A 10 52.13 2.31 -50.48
C LYS A 10 51.92 2.68 -49.00
N ASP A 11 52.49 1.81 -48.16
CA ASP A 11 53.29 2.05 -46.95
C ASP A 11 53.29 3.46 -46.35
N GLY A 12 52.78 3.54 -45.12
CA GLY A 12 52.96 4.67 -44.21
C GLY A 12 53.15 4.17 -42.78
N THR A 13 54.39 3.85 -42.42
CA THR A 13 54.81 3.62 -41.03
C THR A 13 54.65 4.90 -40.19
N PRO A 14 53.96 4.87 -39.03
CA PRO A 14 53.90 6.01 -38.14
C PRO A 14 55.18 6.10 -37.29
N THR A 15 55.91 7.19 -37.51
CA THR A 15 57.10 7.62 -36.76
C THR A 15 56.75 7.82 -35.28
N GLN A 16 57.33 6.99 -34.40
CA GLN A 16 57.30 7.19 -32.95
C GLN A 16 58.11 8.44 -32.58
N LYS A 17 57.43 9.53 -32.21
CA LYS A 17 58.03 10.67 -31.51
C LYS A 17 58.39 10.23 -30.09
N ARG A 18 59.67 9.99 -29.84
CA ARG A 18 60.25 9.96 -28.50
C ARG A 18 60.17 11.37 -27.89
N LEU A 19 59.21 11.57 -26.98
CA LEU A 19 59.18 12.71 -26.07
C LEU A 19 60.10 12.38 -24.88
N ASN A 20 61.28 12.99 -24.88
CA ASN A 20 62.13 13.12 -23.72
C ASN A 20 61.40 13.97 -22.66
N PHE A 21 61.06 13.37 -21.52
CA PHE A 21 60.69 14.12 -20.32
C PHE A 21 61.90 14.26 -19.40
N PRO A 22 62.15 15.47 -18.85
CA PRO A 22 63.28 15.72 -17.97
C PRO A 22 63.05 15.09 -16.59
N ALA A 23 64.13 14.54 -16.05
CA ALA A 23 64.25 14.16 -14.65
C ALA A 23 63.86 15.33 -13.74
N ARG A 24 62.78 15.17 -12.97
CA ARG A 24 62.40 16.10 -11.91
C ARG A 24 62.62 15.42 -10.57
N ALA A 25 63.64 15.93 -9.90
CA ALA A 25 64.03 15.61 -8.54
C ALA A 25 63.02 16.14 -7.51
N ASN A 26 63.05 15.48 -6.37
CA ASN A 26 62.78 15.96 -5.01
C ASN A 26 61.34 16.00 -4.49
N MET A 27 61.15 15.09 -3.50
CA MET A 27 60.70 15.40 -2.14
C MET A 27 59.49 16.33 -2.05
N THR A 28 58.32 15.72 -2.03
CA THR A 28 57.31 16.09 -1.06
C THR A 28 57.12 14.89 -0.14
N GLU A 29 57.54 15.06 1.11
CA GLU A 29 57.11 14.21 2.22
C GLU A 29 55.58 14.19 2.22
N ARG A 30 55.01 13.12 1.66
CA ARG A 30 53.63 12.75 1.93
C ARG A 30 53.60 12.35 3.39
N THR A 31 53.16 13.27 4.23
CA THR A 31 52.61 12.95 5.54
C THR A 31 51.59 11.84 5.33
N SER A 32 51.97 10.63 5.74
CA SER A 32 51.10 9.47 5.75
C SER A 32 49.91 9.80 6.62
N SER A 33 48.75 10.08 5.99
CA SER A 33 47.48 10.26 6.68
C SER A 33 47.23 9.04 7.60
N PRO A 34 47.32 9.21 8.92
CA PRO A 34 47.04 8.14 9.87
C PRO A 34 45.59 8.30 10.34
N SER A 35 44.71 7.33 10.10
CA SER A 35 43.61 6.94 11.02
C SER A 35 42.42 6.21 10.37
N HIS A 36 42.27 6.16 9.04
CA HIS A 36 41.12 5.43 8.46
C HIS A 36 41.18 3.91 8.66
N THR A 37 42.36 3.34 8.92
CA THR A 37 42.55 1.89 8.89
C THR A 37 42.06 1.12 10.11
N GLU A 38 41.90 1.75 11.27
CA GLU A 38 41.47 1.05 12.50
C GLU A 38 39.95 0.93 12.57
N THR A 39 39.24 2.03 12.35
CA THR A 39 37.77 2.04 12.27
C THR A 39 37.26 1.11 11.15
N GLU A 40 37.89 1.14 9.96
CA GLU A 40 37.53 0.25 8.85
C GLU A 40 37.80 -1.24 9.18
N ARG A 41 38.82 -1.54 9.99
CA ARG A 41 39.08 -2.92 10.46
C ARG A 41 38.03 -3.39 11.44
N GLU A 42 37.61 -2.51 12.36
CA GLU A 42 36.53 -2.82 13.30
C GLU A 42 35.21 -3.04 12.56
N GLU A 43 34.85 -2.16 11.62
CA GLU A 43 33.65 -2.30 10.80
C GLU A 43 33.67 -3.61 10.00
N PHE A 44 34.79 -3.94 9.35
CA PHE A 44 34.93 -5.20 8.62
C PHE A 44 34.77 -6.43 9.53
N GLN A 45 35.36 -6.39 10.73
CA GLN A 45 35.23 -7.47 11.70
C GLN A 45 33.77 -7.65 12.16
N THR A 46 33.03 -6.55 12.35
CA THR A 46 31.59 -6.63 12.71
C THR A 46 30.75 -7.28 11.61
N LEU A 47 31.08 -7.06 10.34
CA LEU A 47 30.42 -7.71 9.21
C LEU A 47 30.71 -9.22 9.18
N ILE A 48 31.96 -9.62 9.43
CA ILE A 48 32.34 -11.04 9.54
C ILE A 48 31.59 -11.72 10.69
N ASP A 49 31.58 -11.10 11.87
CA ASP A 49 30.90 -11.66 13.05
C ASP A 49 29.39 -11.81 12.80
N LYS A 50 28.78 -10.87 12.08
CA LYS A 50 27.38 -10.97 11.65
C LYS A 50 27.16 -12.12 10.68
N ALA A 51 28.05 -12.35 9.72
CA ALA A 51 27.96 -13.47 8.78
C ALA A 51 28.10 -14.83 9.48
N VAL A 52 29.00 -14.92 10.47
CA VAL A 52 29.14 -16.10 11.33
C VAL A 52 27.88 -16.33 12.17
N ALA A 53 27.30 -15.28 12.77
CA ALA A 53 26.06 -15.36 13.53
C ALA A 53 24.88 -15.87 12.68
N TRP A 54 24.84 -15.50 11.40
CA TRP A 54 23.85 -15.96 10.43
C TRP A 54 24.14 -17.35 9.85
N LYS A 55 25.18 -18.04 10.34
CA LYS A 55 25.63 -19.35 9.88
C LYS A 55 25.94 -19.38 8.37
N LEU A 56 26.39 -18.25 7.82
CA LEU A 56 26.83 -18.17 6.42
C LEU A 56 28.22 -18.79 6.24
N MET A 57 29.05 -18.76 7.30
CA MET A 57 30.40 -19.30 7.36
C MET A 57 30.81 -19.63 8.81
N SER A 58 31.85 -20.46 8.98
CA SER A 58 32.54 -20.70 10.25
C SER A 58 33.70 -19.72 10.46
N LYS A 59 34.14 -19.52 11.72
CA LYS A 59 35.33 -18.69 12.03
C LYS A 59 36.64 -19.24 11.45
N SER A 60 36.69 -20.54 11.16
CA SER A 60 37.84 -21.23 10.59
C SER A 60 37.88 -21.22 9.06
N ASP A 61 36.81 -20.75 8.43
CA ASP A 61 36.62 -20.86 6.99
C ASP A 61 37.47 -19.86 6.23
N ASN A 62 38.06 -20.30 5.11
CA ASN A 62 38.77 -19.40 4.21
C ASN A 62 37.76 -18.50 3.48
N LEU A 63 37.70 -17.23 3.89
CA LEU A 63 36.79 -16.19 3.37
C LEU A 63 36.77 -16.14 1.85
N SER A 64 37.95 -16.23 1.22
CA SER A 64 38.11 -16.11 -0.23
C SER A 64 37.45 -17.24 -1.01
N ALA A 65 37.45 -18.45 -0.45
CA ALA A 65 36.90 -19.63 -1.09
C ALA A 65 35.38 -19.76 -0.87
N ILE A 66 34.90 -19.38 0.32
CA ILE A 66 33.55 -19.75 0.77
C ILE A 66 32.50 -18.67 0.45
N LEU A 67 32.86 -17.38 0.54
CA LEU A 67 31.91 -16.30 0.32
C LEU A 67 31.33 -16.25 -1.11
N PRO A 68 32.13 -16.40 -2.19
CA PRO A 68 31.58 -16.39 -3.55
C PRO A 68 30.62 -17.57 -3.78
N THR A 69 30.99 -18.77 -3.34
CA THR A 69 30.13 -19.96 -3.47
C THR A 69 28.83 -19.80 -2.68
N LYS A 70 28.89 -19.21 -1.48
CA LYS A 70 27.70 -18.94 -0.67
C LYS A 70 26.81 -17.87 -1.28
N LEU A 71 27.37 -16.83 -1.89
CA LEU A 71 26.60 -15.81 -2.61
C LEU A 71 25.79 -16.44 -3.74
N VAL A 72 26.42 -17.28 -4.56
CA VAL A 72 25.76 -18.00 -5.67
C VAL A 72 24.66 -18.94 -5.14
N GLN A 73 24.93 -19.69 -4.06
CA GLN A 73 23.92 -20.56 -3.43
C GLN A 73 22.71 -19.77 -2.91
N LEU A 74 22.94 -18.63 -2.26
CA LEU A 74 21.84 -17.79 -1.76
C LEU A 74 21.06 -17.13 -2.88
N ALA A 75 21.72 -16.69 -3.95
CA ALA A 75 21.07 -16.14 -5.13
C ALA A 75 20.19 -17.19 -5.82
N ALA A 76 20.69 -18.42 -5.97
CA ALA A 76 19.91 -19.54 -6.48
C ALA A 76 18.70 -19.86 -5.57
N ALA A 77 18.91 -19.92 -4.25
CA ALA A 77 17.83 -20.14 -3.29
C ALA A 77 16.80 -19.00 -3.27
N ALA A 78 17.22 -17.74 -3.48
CA ALA A 78 16.30 -16.60 -3.59
C ALA A 78 15.45 -16.67 -4.86
N LYS A 79 16.01 -17.20 -5.95
CA LYS A 79 15.29 -17.45 -7.21
C LYS A 79 14.25 -18.56 -7.06
N GLU A 80 14.57 -19.64 -6.34
CA GLU A 80 13.65 -20.77 -6.13
C GLU A 80 12.57 -20.48 -5.08
N ASN A 81 12.90 -19.74 -4.01
CA ASN A 81 11.98 -19.47 -2.89
C ASN A 81 11.10 -18.22 -3.07
N GLY A 82 10.91 -17.74 -4.30
CA GLY A 82 10.11 -16.53 -4.59
C GLY A 82 8.64 -16.56 -4.18
N ARG A 83 8.17 -17.64 -3.52
CA ARG A 83 6.76 -17.81 -3.09
C ARG A 83 6.48 -17.35 -1.66
N THR A 84 7.48 -17.22 -0.79
CA THR A 84 7.27 -16.79 0.61
C THR A 84 8.04 -15.51 0.92
N ARG A 85 7.31 -14.43 1.22
CA ARG A 85 7.84 -13.06 1.33
C ARG A 85 8.81 -12.88 2.51
N THR A 86 8.55 -13.57 3.61
CA THR A 86 9.41 -13.58 4.81
C THR A 86 10.77 -14.19 4.53
N THR A 87 10.83 -15.31 3.81
CA THR A 87 12.10 -15.96 3.44
C THR A 87 12.87 -15.16 2.39
N GLN A 88 12.18 -14.44 1.50
CA GLN A 88 12.85 -13.64 0.46
C GLN A 88 13.58 -12.43 1.06
N SER A 89 12.98 -11.73 2.02
CA SER A 89 13.64 -10.61 2.71
C SER A 89 14.91 -11.07 3.45
N GLU A 90 14.82 -12.17 4.20
CA GLU A 90 15.97 -12.71 4.93
C GLU A 90 17.10 -13.18 3.99
N LEU A 91 16.75 -13.74 2.82
CA LEU A 91 17.74 -14.14 1.82
C LEU A 91 18.42 -12.93 1.18
N LEU A 92 17.68 -11.87 0.86
CA LEU A 92 18.24 -10.63 0.33
C LEU A 92 19.18 -9.96 1.34
N ASP A 93 18.82 -9.92 2.61
CA ASP A 93 19.69 -9.38 3.66
C ASP A 93 21.01 -10.16 3.76
N LYS A 94 20.97 -11.49 3.64
CA LYS A 94 22.16 -12.36 3.62
C LYS A 94 23.02 -12.11 2.38
N ILE A 95 22.42 -11.94 1.20
CA ILE A 95 23.11 -11.62 -0.05
C ILE A 95 23.83 -10.26 0.07
N ILE A 96 23.13 -9.23 0.56
CA ILE A 96 23.69 -7.89 0.77
C ILE A 96 24.86 -7.94 1.74
N LEU A 97 24.75 -8.71 2.83
CA LEU A 97 25.83 -8.86 3.80
C LEU A 97 27.09 -9.48 3.16
N ILE A 98 26.94 -10.57 2.40
CA ILE A 98 28.07 -11.21 1.72
C ILE A 98 28.69 -10.27 0.67
N ALA A 99 27.86 -9.56 -0.10
CA ALA A 99 28.33 -8.60 -1.09
C ALA A 99 29.16 -7.46 -0.44
N LYS A 100 28.73 -6.95 0.71
CA LYS A 100 29.50 -5.95 1.48
C LYS A 100 30.84 -6.49 1.97
N ILE A 101 30.86 -7.72 2.50
CA ILE A 101 32.12 -8.35 2.94
C ILE A 101 33.07 -8.54 1.75
N LEU A 102 32.56 -9.01 0.61
CA LEU A 102 33.36 -9.16 -0.61
C LEU A 102 33.86 -7.82 -1.14
N GLN A 103 33.05 -6.77 -1.08
CA GLN A 103 33.45 -5.42 -1.47
C GLN A 103 34.60 -4.93 -0.58
N GLU A 104 34.44 -4.96 0.75
CA GLU A 104 35.47 -4.55 1.71
C GLU A 104 36.75 -5.40 1.64
N TRP A 105 36.60 -6.72 1.45
CA TRP A 105 37.73 -7.63 1.32
C TRP A 105 38.50 -7.39 0.01
N SER A 106 37.76 -7.16 -1.08
CA SER A 106 38.27 -6.83 -2.40
C SER A 106 39.20 -5.62 -2.34
N TRP A 107 38.91 -4.56 -1.58
CA TRP A 107 39.81 -3.39 -1.48
C TRP A 107 41.22 -3.71 -0.93
N LYS A 108 41.43 -4.86 -0.28
CA LYS A 108 42.72 -5.25 0.31
C LYS A 108 43.56 -6.19 -0.55
N ASP A 109 42.96 -6.97 -1.45
CA ASP A 109 43.70 -7.89 -2.33
C ASP A 109 43.64 -7.42 -3.80
N LYS A 110 44.78 -7.00 -4.34
CA LYS A 110 44.97 -6.60 -5.76
C LYS A 110 44.92 -7.81 -6.70
N THR A 111 43.81 -8.53 -6.74
CA THR A 111 43.56 -9.52 -7.79
C THR A 111 42.43 -9.00 -8.68
N ASP A 112 42.81 -8.34 -9.77
CA ASP A 112 41.91 -7.63 -10.68
C ASP A 112 41.14 -8.55 -11.65
N GLU A 113 41.55 -9.81 -11.82
CA GLU A 113 40.95 -10.72 -12.81
C GLU A 113 39.52 -11.15 -12.47
N TRP A 114 39.29 -11.71 -11.28
CA TRP A 114 37.93 -12.16 -10.89
C TRP A 114 36.95 -10.99 -10.71
N ARG A 115 37.46 -9.80 -10.39
CA ARG A 115 36.67 -8.57 -10.32
C ARG A 115 36.12 -8.21 -11.68
N HIS A 116 36.94 -8.30 -12.73
CA HIS A 116 36.52 -7.94 -14.06
C HIS A 116 35.43 -8.89 -14.56
N GLU A 117 35.58 -10.19 -14.31
CA GLU A 117 34.60 -11.22 -14.68
C GLU A 117 33.28 -11.08 -13.90
N LEU A 118 33.34 -10.84 -12.59
CA LEU A 118 32.14 -10.62 -11.77
C LEU A 118 31.41 -9.32 -12.18
N MET A 119 32.15 -8.24 -12.42
CA MET A 119 31.58 -6.97 -12.85
C MET A 119 30.99 -7.07 -14.25
N GLU A 120 31.64 -7.77 -15.18
CA GLU A 120 31.12 -8.03 -16.52
C GLU A 120 29.80 -8.82 -16.46
N HIS A 121 29.74 -9.87 -15.64
CA HIS A 121 28.51 -10.65 -15.48
C HIS A 121 27.37 -9.87 -14.79
N LEU A 122 27.70 -9.06 -13.77
CA LEU A 122 26.74 -8.19 -13.11
C LEU A 122 26.25 -7.08 -14.05
N GLU A 123 27.13 -6.48 -14.84
CA GLU A 123 26.76 -5.50 -15.85
C GLU A 123 25.82 -6.13 -16.87
N GLU A 124 26.14 -7.30 -17.42
CA GLU A 124 25.28 -8.01 -18.37
C GLU A 124 23.89 -8.32 -17.79
N GLU A 125 23.81 -8.84 -16.55
CA GLU A 125 22.54 -9.13 -15.90
C GLU A 125 21.74 -7.85 -15.59
N ILE A 126 22.43 -6.76 -15.21
CA ILE A 126 21.81 -5.45 -14.99
C ILE A 126 21.26 -4.89 -16.31
N TYR A 127 22.02 -4.92 -17.40
CA TYR A 127 21.57 -4.46 -18.71
C TYR A 127 20.35 -5.26 -19.20
N GLU A 128 20.35 -6.58 -19.07
CA GLU A 128 19.21 -7.42 -19.47
C GLU A 128 17.95 -7.11 -18.63
N LYS A 129 18.10 -6.84 -17.33
CA LYS A 129 16.98 -6.42 -16.47
C LYS A 129 16.48 -5.02 -16.80
N VAL A 130 17.39 -4.07 -17.05
CA VAL A 130 17.05 -2.72 -17.46
C VAL A 130 16.30 -2.74 -18.79
N ASP A 131 16.76 -3.48 -19.79
CA ASP A 131 16.09 -3.62 -21.09
C ASP A 131 14.68 -4.20 -20.94
N ARG A 132 14.50 -5.26 -20.12
CA ARG A 132 13.17 -5.81 -19.84
C ARG A 132 12.24 -4.79 -19.20
N ILE A 133 12.76 -3.92 -18.32
CA ILE A 133 11.99 -2.85 -17.70
C ILE A 133 11.65 -1.76 -18.72
N THR A 134 12.60 -1.37 -19.56
CA THR A 134 12.40 -0.37 -20.63
C THR A 134 11.29 -0.80 -21.58
N ILE A 135 11.30 -2.06 -22.06
CA ILE A 135 10.26 -2.62 -22.93
C ILE A 135 8.87 -2.58 -22.25
N LYS A 136 8.81 -2.89 -20.94
CA LYS A 136 7.54 -2.81 -20.18
C LYS A 136 7.04 -1.37 -20.05
N ILE A 137 7.94 -0.41 -19.80
CA ILE A 137 7.60 1.02 -19.71
C ILE A 137 7.06 1.51 -21.05
N GLU A 138 7.71 1.16 -22.17
CA GLU A 138 7.22 1.51 -23.51
C GLU A 138 5.84 0.92 -23.80
N GLY A 139 5.57 -0.31 -23.34
CA GLY A 139 4.24 -0.92 -23.39
C GLY A 139 3.18 -0.10 -22.65
N ILE A 140 3.46 0.27 -21.40
CA ILE A 140 2.55 1.07 -20.57
C ILE A 140 2.31 2.46 -21.18
N VAL A 141 3.35 3.11 -21.71
CA VAL A 141 3.24 4.42 -22.37
C VAL A 141 2.31 4.32 -23.59
N ARG A 142 2.44 3.27 -24.39
CA ARG A 142 1.57 3.03 -25.55
C ARG A 142 0.12 2.80 -25.14
N GLU A 143 -0.13 1.98 -24.13
CA GLU A 143 -1.48 1.75 -23.59
C GLU A 143 -2.10 3.04 -23.03
N ALA A 144 -1.31 3.85 -22.31
CA ALA A 144 -1.74 5.14 -21.79
C ALA A 144 -2.09 6.13 -22.91
N GLN A 145 -1.32 6.15 -24.00
CA GLN A 145 -1.62 6.97 -25.19
C GLN A 145 -2.91 6.52 -25.88
N GLU A 146 -3.17 5.22 -25.99
CA GLU A 146 -4.43 4.70 -26.54
C GLU A 146 -5.63 5.04 -25.65
N ALA A 147 -5.48 4.93 -24.33
CA ALA A 147 -6.51 5.33 -23.38
C ALA A 147 -6.82 6.84 -23.47
N TRP A 148 -5.79 7.68 -23.63
CA TRP A 148 -5.94 9.12 -23.83
C TRP A 148 -6.72 9.46 -25.10
N LYS A 149 -6.45 8.78 -26.22
CA LYS A 149 -7.22 8.97 -27.46
C LYS A 149 -8.70 8.60 -27.29
N LYS A 150 -8.98 7.49 -26.60
CA LYS A 150 -10.37 7.08 -26.30
C LYS A 150 -11.07 8.09 -25.39
N LEU A 151 -10.37 8.66 -24.41
CA LEU A 151 -10.91 9.70 -23.54
C LEU A 151 -11.25 10.96 -24.33
N GLU A 152 -10.35 11.40 -25.22
CA GLU A 152 -10.58 12.55 -26.10
C GLU A 152 -11.83 12.35 -26.98
N GLU A 153 -12.00 11.16 -27.54
CA GLU A 153 -13.21 10.79 -28.30
C GLU A 153 -14.48 10.87 -27.46
N VAL A 154 -14.45 10.36 -26.23
CA VAL A 154 -15.59 10.44 -25.30
C VAL A 154 -15.90 11.90 -24.95
N THR A 155 -14.88 12.74 -24.70
CA THR A 155 -15.08 14.15 -24.41
C THR A 155 -15.70 14.90 -25.59
N ASN A 156 -15.28 14.60 -26.82
CA ASN A 156 -15.85 15.19 -28.04
C ASN A 156 -17.30 14.75 -28.26
N ARG A 157 -17.66 13.50 -27.93
CA ARG A 157 -19.06 13.04 -27.98
C ARG A 157 -19.93 13.70 -26.90
N ALA A 158 -19.37 13.92 -25.70
CA ALA A 158 -20.08 14.58 -24.61
C ALA A 158 -20.36 16.06 -24.93
N THR A 159 -19.41 16.76 -25.56
CA THR A 159 -19.62 18.14 -26.02
C THR A 159 -20.66 18.22 -27.13
N ASP A 160 -20.67 17.29 -28.10
CA ASP A 160 -21.73 17.20 -29.14
C ASP A 160 -23.12 16.92 -28.53
N LEU A 161 -23.21 16.05 -27.52
CA LEU A 161 -24.47 15.81 -26.81
C LEU A 161 -24.93 17.06 -26.05
N SER A 162 -24.00 17.78 -25.40
CA SER A 162 -24.32 19.01 -24.68
C SER A 162 -24.84 20.10 -25.63
N THR A 163 -24.27 20.24 -26.82
CA THR A 163 -24.76 21.21 -27.81
C THR A 163 -26.12 20.82 -28.36
N ARG A 164 -26.38 19.52 -28.60
CA ARG A 164 -27.72 19.02 -29.00
C ARG A 164 -28.78 19.24 -27.91
N ILE A 165 -28.44 19.06 -26.64
CA ILE A 165 -29.37 19.33 -25.53
C ILE A 165 -29.68 20.83 -25.46
N ALA A 166 -28.67 21.70 -25.61
CA ALA A 166 -28.86 23.14 -25.59
C ALA A 166 -29.76 23.62 -26.76
N THR A 167 -29.55 23.12 -27.97
CA THR A 167 -30.42 23.46 -29.13
C THR A 167 -31.84 22.94 -28.95
N THR A 168 -32.01 21.72 -28.43
CA THR A 168 -33.33 21.14 -28.16
C THR A 168 -34.06 21.92 -27.06
N SER A 169 -33.38 22.27 -25.96
CA SER A 169 -33.96 23.05 -24.86
C SER A 169 -34.51 24.39 -25.34
N ASN A 170 -33.75 25.13 -26.15
CA ASN A 170 -34.18 26.43 -26.67
C ASN A 170 -35.48 26.32 -27.50
N SER A 171 -35.61 25.27 -28.33
CA SER A 171 -36.83 25.01 -29.11
C SER A 171 -38.05 24.58 -28.26
N MET A 172 -37.83 24.07 -27.04
CA MET A 172 -38.91 23.65 -26.14
C MET A 172 -39.45 24.83 -25.31
N THR A 173 -38.59 25.77 -24.93
CA THR A 173 -38.98 27.02 -24.23
C THR A 173 -39.81 27.96 -25.10
N GLU A 174 -39.60 27.97 -26.42
CA GLU A 174 -40.45 28.76 -27.34
C GLU A 174 -41.89 28.21 -27.47
N ARG A 175 -42.14 26.96 -27.04
CA ARG A 175 -43.48 26.33 -27.12
C ARG A 175 -44.33 26.45 -25.85
N THR A 176 -43.79 26.92 -24.73
CA THR A 176 -44.49 26.91 -23.43
C THR A 176 -44.95 28.28 -22.92
N THR A 177 -44.68 29.37 -23.65
CA THR A 177 -45.11 30.73 -23.27
C THR A 177 -46.49 31.15 -23.79
N SER A 178 -47.32 30.22 -24.29
CA SER A 178 -48.60 30.57 -24.94
C SER A 178 -49.86 30.01 -24.27
N THR A 179 -49.87 29.59 -23.00
CA THR A 179 -51.11 29.07 -22.40
C THR A 179 -51.32 29.43 -20.92
N GLN A 180 -52.27 30.36 -20.73
CA GLN A 180 -53.22 30.51 -19.63
C GLN A 180 -52.72 30.90 -18.21
N ASN A 181 -52.87 32.21 -17.95
CA ASN A 181 -53.34 32.74 -16.67
C ASN A 181 -54.85 32.49 -16.55
N GLU A 182 -55.29 31.71 -15.56
CA GLU A 182 -56.61 31.88 -14.95
C GLU A 182 -56.49 31.76 -13.43
N GLU A 183 -56.81 32.87 -12.78
CA GLU A 183 -56.88 33.07 -11.33
C GLU A 183 -58.08 32.31 -10.77
N GLY A 184 -57.86 31.46 -9.76
CA GLY A 184 -58.90 30.73 -9.05
C GLY A 184 -58.90 31.06 -7.56
N GLU A 185 -59.98 31.71 -7.13
CA GLU A 185 -60.32 32.17 -5.78
C GLU A 185 -60.13 31.12 -4.66
N LEU A 186 -59.52 31.57 -3.56
CA LEU A 186 -59.41 30.83 -2.29
C LEU A 186 -60.68 31.05 -1.46
N THR A 187 -61.41 29.97 -1.16
CA THR A 187 -62.50 29.99 -0.15
C THR A 187 -61.96 29.58 1.23
N PRO A 188 -62.31 30.29 2.32
CA PRO A 188 -61.85 29.98 3.67
C PRO A 188 -62.85 29.08 4.38
N ASN A 189 -62.78 27.76 4.18
CA ASN A 189 -63.58 26.81 4.97
C ASN A 189 -62.69 26.13 6.01
N ALA A 190 -62.55 26.78 7.17
CA ALA A 190 -61.82 26.28 8.32
C ALA A 190 -62.57 25.08 8.96
N MET A 191 -62.33 23.88 8.42
CA MET A 191 -62.75 22.64 9.05
C MET A 191 -62.10 22.50 10.42
N LYS A 192 -62.94 22.44 11.46
CA LYS A 192 -62.56 22.17 12.85
C LYS A 192 -61.81 20.83 12.92
N MET A 193 -60.49 20.87 13.10
CA MET A 193 -59.70 19.67 13.38
C MET A 193 -60.17 19.03 14.69
N THR A 194 -60.76 17.85 14.59
CA THR A 194 -61.08 17.01 15.74
C THR A 194 -59.77 16.45 16.33
N TYR A 195 -59.73 16.25 17.66
CA TYR A 195 -58.54 15.76 18.37
C TYR A 195 -58.00 14.42 17.81
N ALA A 196 -58.88 13.59 17.24
CA ALA A 196 -58.51 12.35 16.55
C ALA A 196 -57.73 12.58 15.24
N ASN A 197 -58.00 13.67 14.51
CA ASN A 197 -57.21 14.05 13.35
C ASN A 197 -55.85 14.64 13.76
N ALA A 198 -55.80 15.47 14.82
CA ALA A 198 -54.54 15.99 15.37
C ALA A 198 -53.61 14.87 15.89
N ALA A 199 -54.16 13.82 16.50
CA ALA A 199 -53.39 12.65 16.94
C ALA A 199 -52.90 11.75 15.78
N ARG A 200 -53.56 11.80 14.61
CA ARG A 200 -53.12 11.09 13.40
C ARG A 200 -52.07 11.87 12.62
N THR A 201 -52.16 13.21 12.56
CA THR A 201 -51.11 14.06 11.98
C THR A 201 -49.84 14.13 12.83
N ASN A 202 -49.94 13.88 14.15
CA ASN A 202 -48.78 13.75 15.04
C ASN A 202 -48.21 12.32 15.14
N ARG A 203 -48.69 11.35 14.35
CA ARG A 203 -47.90 10.13 14.15
C ARG A 203 -46.70 10.52 13.31
N PRO A 204 -45.45 10.33 13.79
CA PRO A 204 -44.28 10.71 13.03
C PRO A 204 -44.19 9.79 11.80
N ILE A 205 -44.76 10.23 10.69
CA ILE A 205 -44.49 9.71 9.33
C ILE A 205 -42.97 9.83 9.05
N GLN A 206 -42.27 10.68 9.79
CA GLN A 206 -40.80 10.76 9.80
C GLN A 206 -40.09 9.53 10.39
N SER A 207 -40.76 8.69 11.20
CA SER A 207 -40.09 7.53 11.82
C SER A 207 -39.66 6.47 10.80
N THR A 208 -40.44 6.24 9.74
CA THR A 208 -40.08 5.29 8.68
C THR A 208 -38.96 5.83 7.80
N HIS A 209 -38.94 7.14 7.52
CA HIS A 209 -37.86 7.76 6.76
C HIS A 209 -36.54 7.75 7.55
N GLN A 210 -36.58 8.09 8.84
CA GLN A 210 -35.41 8.02 9.72
C GLN A 210 -34.90 6.59 9.89
N HIS A 211 -35.81 5.61 10.01
CA HIS A 211 -35.43 4.19 10.04
C HIS A 211 -34.73 3.76 8.75
N ASN A 212 -35.28 4.09 7.58
CA ASN A 212 -34.66 3.75 6.29
C ASN A 212 -33.31 4.45 6.09
N ILE A 213 -33.14 5.68 6.58
CA ILE A 213 -31.84 6.37 6.57
C ILE A 213 -30.86 5.61 7.46
N ALA A 214 -31.25 5.28 8.70
CA ALA A 214 -30.39 4.55 9.64
C ALA A 214 -29.98 3.17 9.11
N VAL A 215 -30.91 2.43 8.48
CA VAL A 215 -30.62 1.15 7.83
C VAL A 215 -29.63 1.33 6.68
N ARG A 216 -29.84 2.31 5.80
CA ARG A 216 -28.90 2.60 4.70
C ARG A 216 -27.53 3.02 5.21
N GLU A 217 -27.46 3.81 6.26
CA GLU A 217 -26.19 4.20 6.89
C GLU A 217 -25.46 2.99 7.50
N ALA A 218 -26.20 2.07 8.12
CA ALA A 218 -25.65 0.82 8.64
C ALA A 218 -25.09 -0.05 7.50
N GLU A 219 -25.87 -0.27 6.44
CA GLU A 219 -25.42 -1.01 5.26
C GLU A 219 -24.18 -0.37 4.62
N MET A 220 -24.13 0.97 4.56
CA MET A 220 -22.98 1.70 4.02
C MET A 220 -21.75 1.59 4.93
N LYS A 221 -21.91 1.36 6.24
CA LYS A 221 -20.80 1.08 7.16
C LYS A 221 -20.28 -0.35 7.01
N ASP A 222 -21.18 -1.29 6.75
CA ASP A 222 -20.83 -2.71 6.58
C ASP A 222 -20.06 -2.97 5.28
N ARG A 223 -20.20 -2.10 4.27
CA ARG A 223 -19.45 -2.13 2.99
C ARG A 223 -18.07 -1.47 3.05
N ARG A 224 -17.63 -1.00 4.23
CA ARG A 224 -16.37 -0.27 4.37
C ARG A 224 -15.25 -1.16 4.89
N ILE A 225 -14.05 -0.93 4.38
CA ILE A 225 -12.80 -1.44 4.93
C ILE A 225 -11.86 -0.27 5.22
N ILE A 226 -11.01 -0.40 6.23
CA ILE A 226 -10.08 0.65 6.64
C ILE A 226 -8.69 0.25 6.16
N ILE A 227 -8.04 1.11 5.40
CA ILE A 227 -6.62 0.95 5.06
C ILE A 227 -5.78 1.98 5.81
N THR A 228 -4.66 1.54 6.36
CA THR A 228 -3.65 2.37 7.01
C THR A 228 -2.27 2.06 6.45
N SER A 229 -1.63 3.00 5.75
CA SER A 229 -0.25 2.97 5.28
C SER A 229 0.68 3.82 6.15
N GLN A 230 1.89 3.32 6.40
CA GLN A 230 2.94 4.10 7.06
C GLN A 230 3.58 5.12 6.11
N THR A 231 3.51 4.89 4.79
CA THR A 231 4.09 5.74 3.77
C THR A 231 3.25 7.02 3.63
N LEU A 232 3.89 8.19 3.81
CA LEU A 232 3.21 9.48 3.74
C LEU A 232 2.68 9.80 2.35
N SER A 233 3.38 9.36 1.28
CA SER A 233 3.00 9.62 -0.11
C SER A 233 1.63 9.08 -0.49
N ASP A 234 1.15 8.02 0.17
CA ASP A 234 -0.17 7.46 -0.10
C ASP A 234 -1.29 8.43 0.31
N TRP A 235 -1.03 9.29 1.29
CA TRP A 235 -2.01 10.24 1.82
C TRP A 235 -2.00 11.57 1.10
N ASP A 236 -0.97 11.84 0.28
CA ASP A 236 -0.91 12.99 -0.60
C ASP A 236 -1.77 12.78 -1.86
N LEU A 237 -2.03 11.51 -2.24
CA LEU A 237 -2.89 11.13 -3.38
C LEU A 237 -4.34 11.59 -3.20
N ASN A 238 -5.01 12.00 -4.27
CA ASN A 238 -6.44 12.33 -4.21
C ASN A 238 -7.32 11.09 -3.94
N GLU A 239 -8.54 11.26 -3.43
CA GLU A 239 -9.47 10.15 -3.15
C GLU A 239 -9.74 9.30 -4.40
N ARG A 240 -9.83 9.93 -5.58
CA ARG A 240 -9.97 9.24 -6.86
C ARG A 240 -8.75 8.37 -7.20
N GLU A 241 -7.55 8.84 -6.87
CA GLU A 241 -6.29 8.09 -7.09
C GLU A 241 -6.16 6.95 -6.10
N LEU A 242 -6.61 7.13 -4.86
CA LEU A 242 -6.73 6.06 -3.88
C LEU A 242 -7.68 4.95 -4.34
N VAL A 243 -8.82 5.28 -4.93
CA VAL A 243 -9.74 4.30 -5.52
C VAL A 243 -9.07 3.55 -6.68
N ALA A 244 -8.38 4.25 -7.57
CA ALA A 244 -7.65 3.62 -8.68
C ALA A 244 -6.55 2.67 -8.18
N LYS A 245 -5.78 3.11 -7.18
CA LYS A 245 -4.75 2.28 -6.51
C LYS A 245 -5.36 1.06 -5.83
N ALA A 246 -6.52 1.22 -5.18
CA ALA A 246 -7.25 0.12 -4.55
C ALA A 246 -7.69 -0.93 -5.56
N ASN A 247 -8.32 -0.50 -6.65
CA ASN A 247 -8.76 -1.41 -7.69
C ASN A 247 -7.57 -2.11 -8.37
N LEU A 248 -6.46 -1.40 -8.58
CA LEU A 248 -5.21 -2.01 -9.08
C LEU A 248 -4.67 -3.08 -8.12
N ALA A 249 -4.69 -2.82 -6.81
CA ALA A 249 -4.24 -3.76 -5.79
C ALA A 249 -5.16 -5.00 -5.72
N ILE A 250 -6.47 -4.83 -5.88
CA ILE A 250 -7.43 -5.95 -6.02
C ILE A 250 -7.08 -6.78 -7.25
N THR A 251 -6.90 -6.14 -8.42
CA THR A 251 -6.56 -6.86 -9.66
C THR A 251 -5.32 -7.72 -9.50
N ARG A 252 -4.25 -7.17 -8.90
CA ARG A 252 -3.02 -7.91 -8.60
C ARG A 252 -3.23 -9.06 -7.63
N ALA A 253 -3.98 -8.84 -6.55
CA ALA A 253 -4.28 -9.89 -5.58
C ALA A 253 -5.09 -11.03 -6.22
N THR A 254 -6.04 -10.71 -7.13
CA THR A 254 -6.84 -11.71 -7.83
C THR A 254 -6.08 -12.46 -8.93
N GLU A 255 -5.12 -11.81 -9.60
CA GLU A 255 -4.28 -12.42 -10.64
C GLU A 255 -3.41 -13.56 -10.08
N GLU A 256 -2.92 -13.42 -8.84
CA GLU A 256 -2.12 -14.44 -8.18
C GLU A 256 -2.92 -15.71 -7.84
N GLU A 257 -4.23 -15.59 -7.57
CA GLU A 257 -5.09 -16.71 -7.14
C GLU A 257 -5.68 -17.50 -8.33
N GLY A 258 -5.71 -16.91 -9.54
CA GLY A 258 -6.27 -17.54 -10.74
C GLY A 258 -7.79 -17.74 -10.70
N THR A 259 -8.49 -17.14 -9.74
CA THR A 259 -9.95 -17.23 -9.60
C THR A 259 -10.64 -16.22 -10.52
N GLY A 260 -11.17 -16.71 -11.65
CA GLY A 260 -11.59 -15.88 -12.78
C GLY A 260 -12.87 -15.05 -12.66
N ASP A 261 -13.70 -15.19 -11.63
CA ASP A 261 -15.08 -14.66 -11.69
C ASP A 261 -15.50 -13.62 -10.64
N THR A 262 -14.66 -13.29 -9.65
CA THR A 262 -15.07 -12.31 -8.62
C THR A 262 -14.65 -10.90 -9.00
N GLN A 263 -15.54 -10.15 -9.63
CA GLN A 263 -15.33 -8.72 -9.92
C GLN A 263 -15.58 -7.88 -8.67
N ILE A 264 -14.51 -7.65 -7.89
CA ILE A 264 -14.55 -6.79 -6.71
C ILE A 264 -14.17 -5.38 -7.12
N THR A 265 -14.97 -4.40 -6.71
CA THR A 265 -14.76 -3.01 -7.12
C THR A 265 -14.92 -2.06 -5.94
N VAL A 266 -13.89 -1.24 -5.72
CA VAL A 266 -13.93 -0.11 -4.80
C VAL A 266 -14.60 1.06 -5.52
N LEU A 267 -15.68 1.56 -4.96
CA LEU A 267 -16.49 2.65 -5.51
C LEU A 267 -15.97 4.02 -5.08
N ALA A 268 -15.56 4.14 -3.83
CA ALA A 268 -15.12 5.40 -3.24
C ALA A 268 -14.04 5.17 -2.18
N ALA A 269 -13.20 6.17 -1.98
CA ALA A 269 -12.26 6.24 -0.87
C ALA A 269 -12.50 7.55 -0.13
N THR A 270 -12.49 7.52 1.20
CA THR A 270 -12.63 8.72 2.04
C THR A 270 -11.46 8.79 2.99
N LYS A 271 -10.66 9.86 2.91
CA LYS A 271 -9.50 10.02 3.81
C LYS A 271 -9.95 10.20 5.25
N MET A 272 -9.23 9.56 6.18
CA MET A 272 -9.44 9.74 7.61
C MET A 272 -8.49 10.80 8.18
N GLN A 273 -8.87 11.39 9.31
CA GLN A 273 -7.95 12.19 10.10
C GLN A 273 -6.96 11.24 10.80
N GLY A 274 -5.69 11.31 10.42
CA GLY A 274 -4.68 10.29 10.76
C GLY A 274 -4.49 9.32 9.61
N LYS A 275 -3.26 8.80 9.46
CA LYS A 275 -2.74 8.01 8.33
C LYS A 275 -3.64 6.81 7.95
N GLY A 276 -4.74 7.07 7.24
CA GLY A 276 -5.77 6.09 6.93
C GLY A 276 -6.80 6.58 5.92
N ALA A 277 -7.50 5.64 5.28
CA ALA A 277 -8.68 5.90 4.46
C ALA A 277 -9.73 4.79 4.62
N PHE A 278 -11.00 5.15 4.52
CA PHE A 278 -12.08 4.21 4.31
C PHE A 278 -12.20 3.90 2.83
N LEU A 279 -12.22 2.63 2.45
CA LEU A 279 -12.59 2.19 1.11
C LEU A 279 -14.01 1.65 1.16
N LEU A 280 -14.87 2.15 0.28
CA LEU A 280 -16.25 1.70 0.13
C LEU A 280 -16.35 0.71 -1.03
N LEU A 281 -16.76 -0.50 -0.73
CA LEU A 281 -17.04 -1.55 -1.70
C LEU A 281 -18.48 -1.48 -2.19
N ARG A 282 -18.77 -2.18 -3.30
CA ARG A 282 -20.12 -2.21 -3.88
C ARG A 282 -21.09 -2.98 -2.99
N ASN A 283 -20.66 -4.14 -2.49
CA ASN A 283 -21.48 -5.08 -1.75
C ASN A 283 -20.82 -5.52 -0.43
N THR A 284 -21.62 -5.99 0.52
CA THR A 284 -21.12 -6.57 1.79
C THR A 284 -20.38 -7.88 1.57
N ASP A 285 -20.75 -8.64 0.53
CA ASP A 285 -20.09 -9.90 0.18
C ASP A 285 -18.64 -9.68 -0.27
N GLU A 286 -18.36 -8.53 -0.89
CA GLU A 286 -17.00 -8.12 -1.24
C GLU A 286 -16.14 -7.86 0.01
N VAL A 287 -16.74 -7.34 1.09
CA VAL A 287 -16.03 -7.21 2.38
C VAL A 287 -15.76 -8.60 2.98
N GLN A 288 -16.69 -9.54 2.82
CA GLN A 288 -16.49 -10.93 3.28
C GLN A 288 -15.40 -11.63 2.47
N TRP A 289 -15.25 -11.31 1.18
CA TRP A 289 -14.16 -11.82 0.36
C TRP A 289 -12.79 -11.48 0.94
N PHE A 290 -12.58 -10.26 1.43
CA PHE A 290 -11.33 -9.88 2.09
C PHE A 290 -11.05 -10.70 3.36
N LYS A 291 -12.09 -11.19 4.05
CA LYS A 291 -11.93 -11.99 5.28
C LYS A 291 -11.53 -13.45 5.00
N GLN A 292 -11.51 -13.89 3.75
CA GLN A 292 -11.19 -15.27 3.36
C GLN A 292 -9.73 -15.41 2.92
N ASN A 293 -9.15 -16.60 3.11
CA ASN A 293 -7.93 -17.09 2.45
C ASN A 293 -6.76 -16.09 2.37
N ASP A 294 -6.43 -15.41 3.46
CA ASP A 294 -5.30 -14.47 3.53
C ASP A 294 -5.34 -13.34 2.47
N ARG A 295 -6.52 -13.05 1.91
CA ARG A 295 -6.71 -12.04 0.85
C ARG A 295 -6.43 -10.62 1.31
N MET A 296 -6.61 -10.34 2.61
CA MET A 296 -6.15 -9.09 3.20
C MET A 296 -4.63 -8.93 3.04
N GLU A 297 -3.85 -9.98 3.30
CA GLU A 297 -2.38 -9.92 3.20
C GLU A 297 -1.93 -9.78 1.75
N GLN A 298 -2.59 -10.46 0.81
CA GLN A 298 -2.33 -10.31 -0.63
C GLN A 298 -2.65 -8.91 -1.12
N PHE A 299 -3.78 -8.35 -0.71
CA PHE A 299 -4.15 -6.99 -1.04
C PHE A 299 -3.18 -5.97 -0.43
N GLU A 300 -2.78 -6.13 0.82
CA GLU A 300 -1.74 -5.32 1.47
C GLU A 300 -0.42 -5.40 0.69
N ALA A 301 -0.02 -6.61 0.28
CA ALA A 301 1.18 -6.82 -0.52
C ALA A 301 1.13 -6.10 -1.86
N ALA A 302 -0.01 -6.16 -2.55
CA ALA A 302 -0.26 -5.52 -3.83
C ALA A 302 -0.37 -3.99 -3.73
N TRP A 303 -0.89 -3.48 -2.61
CA TRP A 303 -0.99 -2.05 -2.32
C TRP A 303 0.38 -1.41 -2.05
N GLY A 304 1.23 -2.12 -1.30
CA GLY A 304 2.59 -1.70 -0.93
C GLY A 304 2.99 -2.22 0.45
N SER A 305 4.30 -2.37 0.68
CA SER A 305 4.89 -3.07 1.85
C SER A 305 4.59 -2.47 3.24
N THR A 306 3.91 -1.32 3.31
CA THR A 306 3.63 -0.60 4.55
C THR A 306 2.14 -0.41 4.83
N ALA A 307 1.26 -0.94 3.97
CA ALA A 307 -0.17 -0.89 4.16
C ALA A 307 -0.65 -2.03 5.06
N ALA A 308 -1.56 -1.70 5.96
CA ALA A 308 -2.33 -2.62 6.78
C ALA A 308 -3.81 -2.37 6.52
N LEU A 309 -4.52 -3.40 6.09
CA LEU A 309 -5.95 -3.42 5.86
C LEU A 309 -6.62 -3.98 7.10
N ARG A 310 -7.67 -3.30 7.57
CA ARG A 310 -8.47 -3.73 8.71
C ARG A 310 -9.93 -3.77 8.30
N PRO A 311 -10.64 -4.89 8.55
CA PRO A 311 -12.07 -4.91 8.36
C PRO A 311 -12.71 -3.96 9.38
N ASN A 312 -13.83 -3.34 9.00
CA ASN A 312 -14.55 -2.47 9.91
C ASN A 312 -15.20 -3.32 11.02
N TYR A 313 -14.77 -3.12 12.26
CA TYR A 313 -15.37 -3.75 13.43
C TYR A 313 -16.36 -2.79 14.07
N ALA A 314 -17.57 -3.25 14.34
CA ALA A 314 -18.54 -2.50 15.14
C ALA A 314 -18.21 -2.68 16.64
N GLU A 315 -17.95 -1.58 17.34
CA GLU A 315 -17.87 -1.60 18.81
C GLU A 315 -19.29 -1.62 19.37
N VAL A 316 -19.71 -2.76 19.93
CA VAL A 316 -21.01 -2.90 20.60
C VAL A 316 -20.80 -2.71 22.09
N VAL A 317 -21.43 -1.68 22.66
CA VAL A 317 -21.42 -1.43 24.10
C VAL A 317 -22.57 -2.19 24.74
N VAL A 318 -22.25 -3.18 25.57
CA VAL A 318 -23.22 -3.93 26.37
C VAL A 318 -23.25 -3.35 27.79
N GLU A 319 -24.43 -3.01 28.29
CA GLU A 319 -24.58 -2.33 29.59
C GLU A 319 -24.27 -3.25 30.79
N ALA A 320 -24.63 -4.54 30.69
CA ALA A 320 -24.45 -5.51 31.75
C ALA A 320 -23.72 -6.75 31.22
N LEU A 321 -22.45 -6.90 31.60
CA LEU A 321 -21.69 -8.14 31.46
C LEU A 321 -21.54 -8.76 32.87
N PRO A 322 -21.81 -10.05 33.07
CA PRO A 322 -21.52 -10.73 34.32
C PRO A 322 -20.04 -10.55 34.67
N ILE A 323 -19.76 -10.00 35.85
CA ILE A 323 -18.39 -9.63 36.27
C ILE A 323 -17.51 -10.88 36.49
N GLU A 324 -18.14 -12.03 36.73
CA GLU A 324 -17.47 -13.28 37.11
C GLU A 324 -17.03 -14.13 35.91
N THR A 325 -17.56 -13.87 34.71
CA THR A 325 -17.18 -14.64 33.52
C THR A 325 -15.82 -14.17 32.99
N PRO A 326 -14.83 -15.06 32.81
CA PRO A 326 -13.57 -14.72 32.15
C PRO A 326 -13.85 -14.36 30.69
N ILE A 327 -13.93 -13.07 30.42
CA ILE A 327 -14.36 -12.48 29.14
C ILE A 327 -13.40 -12.85 27.99
N ASP A 328 -12.13 -13.05 28.31
CA ASP A 328 -11.10 -13.46 27.35
C ASP A 328 -11.15 -14.98 27.05
N SER A 329 -12.03 -15.74 27.72
CA SER A 329 -12.22 -17.15 27.47
C SER A 329 -12.94 -17.37 26.13
N PRO A 330 -12.34 -18.11 25.18
CA PRO A 330 -12.99 -18.40 23.90
C PRO A 330 -14.28 -19.22 24.08
N ILE A 331 -14.41 -19.96 25.18
CA ILE A 331 -15.61 -20.73 25.51
C ILE A 331 -16.78 -19.79 25.84
N GLU A 332 -16.53 -18.77 26.66
CA GLU A 332 -17.56 -17.79 27.03
C GLU A 332 -17.93 -16.90 25.84
N GLN A 333 -16.97 -16.52 25.00
CA GLN A 333 -17.27 -15.79 23.76
C GLN A 333 -18.22 -16.58 22.85
N ARG A 334 -17.94 -17.88 22.62
CA ARG A 334 -18.83 -18.75 21.83
C ARG A 334 -20.20 -18.91 22.47
N ARG A 335 -20.27 -18.96 23.81
CA ARG A 335 -21.54 -19.03 24.54
C ARG A 335 -22.35 -17.76 24.35
N ILE A 336 -21.72 -16.59 24.44
CA ILE A 336 -22.35 -15.28 24.20
C ILE A 336 -22.84 -15.19 22.76
N GLU A 337 -22.02 -15.60 21.79
CA GLU A 337 -22.40 -15.64 20.38
C GLU A 337 -23.63 -16.51 20.16
N SER A 338 -23.61 -17.74 20.69
CA SER A 338 -24.72 -18.68 20.61
C SER A 338 -25.99 -18.17 21.29
N SER A 339 -25.90 -17.57 22.47
CA SER A 339 -27.07 -17.03 23.19
C SER A 339 -27.64 -15.75 22.55
N SER A 340 -26.80 -14.98 21.86
CA SER A 340 -27.18 -13.71 21.23
C SER A 340 -27.61 -13.88 19.77
N GLY A 341 -27.50 -15.09 19.21
CA GLY A 341 -27.77 -15.35 17.80
C GLY A 341 -26.73 -14.74 16.85
N ILE A 342 -25.52 -14.46 17.36
CA ILE A 342 -24.41 -13.94 16.57
C ILE A 342 -23.62 -15.12 15.98
N GLN A 343 -23.07 -14.94 14.78
CA GLN A 343 -22.24 -15.95 14.15
C GLN A 343 -21.00 -16.28 15.00
N THR A 344 -20.66 -17.57 15.09
CA THR A 344 -19.47 -18.05 15.83
C THR A 344 -18.19 -17.39 15.32
N GLY A 345 -17.38 -16.83 16.22
CA GLY A 345 -16.11 -16.15 15.93
C GLY A 345 -16.25 -14.69 15.45
N ALA A 346 -17.46 -14.12 15.54
CA ALA A 346 -17.71 -12.71 15.23
C ALA A 346 -17.16 -11.76 16.31
N ILE A 347 -17.13 -12.20 17.58
CA ILE A 347 -16.54 -11.42 18.67
C ILE A 347 -15.02 -11.53 18.57
N LYS A 348 -14.34 -10.41 18.24
CA LYS A 348 -12.87 -10.37 18.12
C LYS A 348 -12.16 -10.00 19.42
N SER A 349 -12.72 -9.04 20.13
CA SER A 349 -12.20 -8.61 21.43
C SER A 349 -13.37 -8.09 22.26
N ILE A 350 -13.27 -8.29 23.57
CA ILE A 350 -14.19 -7.69 24.52
C ILE A 350 -13.34 -6.90 25.49
N LEU A 351 -13.56 -5.59 25.52
CA LEU A 351 -12.85 -4.70 26.42
C LEU A 351 -13.75 -4.34 27.59
N SER A 352 -13.41 -4.79 28.80
CA SER A 352 -14.14 -4.33 29.98
C SER A 352 -13.73 -2.89 30.30
N ARG A 353 -14.59 -1.93 29.98
CA ARG A 353 -14.47 -0.57 30.54
C ARG A 353 -14.95 -0.60 31.98
N ARG A 354 -14.08 -1.06 32.90
CA ARG A 354 -14.29 -0.82 34.33
C ARG A 354 -14.41 0.69 34.50
N ARG A 355 -15.60 1.19 34.86
CA ARG A 355 -15.74 2.57 35.34
C ARG A 355 -14.71 2.71 36.46
N ARG A 356 -13.60 3.42 36.20
CA ARG A 356 -12.68 3.86 37.25
C ARG A 356 -13.57 4.38 38.37
N LYS A 357 -13.53 3.74 39.55
CA LYS A 357 -14.24 4.21 40.75
C LYS A 357 -14.11 5.72 40.75
N ARG A 358 -15.22 6.41 40.53
CA ARG A 358 -15.21 7.86 40.33
C ARG A 358 -14.45 8.43 41.52
N ARG A 359 -13.43 9.25 41.29
CA ARG A 359 -12.61 9.93 42.31
C ARG A 359 -13.45 10.47 43.49
N TRP A 360 -14.72 10.79 43.25
CA TRP A 360 -15.75 11.12 44.23
C TRP A 360 -15.94 10.12 45.39
N GLU A 361 -15.77 8.81 45.19
CA GLU A 361 -15.81 7.83 46.30
C GLU A 361 -14.55 7.88 47.17
N VAL A 362 -13.39 8.14 46.55
CA VAL A 362 -12.12 8.38 47.28
C VAL A 362 -12.21 9.69 48.07
N ILE A 363 -12.81 10.73 47.49
CA ILE A 363 -13.05 12.02 48.16
C ILE A 363 -14.06 11.85 49.31
N LYS A 364 -15.13 11.06 49.14
CA LYS A 364 -16.05 10.75 50.25
C LYS A 364 -15.38 9.95 51.36
N ALA A 365 -14.48 9.02 51.04
CA ALA A 365 -13.70 8.29 52.03
C ALA A 365 -12.71 9.20 52.78
N GLN A 366 -12.07 10.15 52.08
CA GLN A 366 -11.17 11.13 52.70
C GLN A 366 -11.90 12.14 53.58
N HIS A 367 -13.13 12.55 53.22
CA HIS A 367 -13.93 13.46 54.05
C HIS A 367 -14.57 12.77 55.27
N LYS A 368 -14.72 11.45 55.27
CA LYS A 368 -15.27 10.70 56.41
C LYS A 368 -14.26 10.53 57.56
N HIS A 369 -12.99 10.86 57.33
CA HIS A 369 -11.91 10.75 58.31
C HIS A 369 -11.32 12.10 58.72
N LYS A 370 -12.05 13.22 58.57
CA LYS A 370 -11.61 14.48 59.18
C LYS A 370 -11.97 14.41 60.67
N PRO A 371 -10.99 14.22 61.59
CA PRO A 371 -11.29 14.25 63.01
C PRO A 371 -11.80 15.66 63.36
N GLU A 372 -12.86 15.72 64.13
CA GLU A 372 -13.27 16.95 64.82
C GLU A 372 -12.10 17.33 65.74
N CYS A 373 -11.35 18.37 65.35
CA CYS A 373 -10.43 19.00 66.26
C CYS A 373 -11.26 19.87 67.21
N GLU A 374 -11.28 19.47 68.48
CA GLU A 374 -11.62 20.32 69.63
C GLU A 374 -10.69 21.52 69.77
#